data_AF-A0A960KC70-F1
#
_entry.id   AF-A0A960KC70-F1
#
_cell.length_a   1.000
_cell.length_b   1.000
_cell.length_c   1.000
_cell.angle_alpha   90.00
_cell.angle_beta   90.00
_cell.angle_gamma   90.00
#
_symmetry.space_group_name_H-M   'P 1'
#
loop_
_entity.id
_entity.type
_entity.pdbx_description
1 polymer ?
#
loop_
_entity_poly.entity_id
_entity_poly.type
_entity_poly.pdbx_seq_one_letter_code
_entity_poly.pdbx_strand_id
1 'polypeptide(L)'
;MSERPHDPEARERGKANMKAVYGWDVDHVEGSFVEYTVDHLFGNVWDEGKLTVKERRLVLIGMMVGSGLDDVAGLQLDAAVRLGELDADDLRTLVVFLAHYAGWPKAAKLNTEVEKLIARMSSDDDLP
;
A
#
# COMPACT_ATOMS: atom_id res chain seq x y z
N MET A 1 -7.93 -25.71 -14.08
CA MET A 1 -7.86 -24.89 -12.86
C MET A 1 -8.51 -25.70 -11.76
N SER A 2 -7.76 -26.17 -10.77
CA SER A 2 -8.36 -26.83 -9.60
C SER A 2 -9.03 -25.74 -8.77
N GLU A 3 -10.33 -25.89 -8.47
CA GLU A 3 -10.97 -25.10 -7.43
C GLU A 3 -10.16 -25.30 -6.14
N ARG A 4 -9.62 -24.21 -5.60
CA ARG A 4 -8.98 -24.27 -4.30
C ARG A 4 -10.12 -24.30 -3.28
N PRO A 5 -10.10 -25.24 -2.32
CA PRO A 5 -11.12 -25.28 -1.28
C PRO A 5 -11.17 -23.93 -0.56
N HIS A 6 -12.38 -23.40 -0.40
CA HIS A 6 -12.65 -22.17 0.36
C HIS A 6 -12.25 -22.40 1.82
N ASP A 7 -11.20 -21.70 2.28
CA ASP A 7 -10.71 -21.71 3.66
C ASP A 7 -11.32 -20.51 4.42
N PRO A 8 -12.32 -20.73 5.30
CA PRO A 8 -12.94 -19.64 6.06
C PRO A 8 -11.97 -18.93 6.99
N GLU A 9 -10.92 -19.61 7.47
CA GLU A 9 -9.91 -18.96 8.31
C GLU A 9 -9.03 -18.01 7.49
N ALA A 10 -8.72 -18.37 6.22
CA ALA A 10 -8.03 -17.48 5.30
C ALA A 10 -8.84 -16.22 4.98
N ARG A 11 -10.18 -16.33 4.88
CA ARG A 11 -11.07 -15.17 4.68
C ARG A 11 -10.98 -14.19 5.85
N GLU A 12 -11.06 -14.68 7.07
CA GLU A 12 -11.01 -13.81 8.26
C GLU A 12 -9.62 -13.19 8.47
N ARG A 13 -8.53 -13.97 8.31
CA ARG A 13 -7.16 -13.42 8.30
C ARG A 13 -6.98 -12.39 7.18
N GLY A 14 -7.49 -12.69 5.99
CA GLY A 14 -7.43 -11.82 4.82
C GLY A 14 -8.11 -10.48 5.04
N LYS A 15 -9.31 -10.46 5.62
CA LYS A 15 -9.99 -9.21 6.00
C LYS A 15 -9.19 -8.42 7.02
N ALA A 16 -8.70 -9.08 8.08
CA ALA A 16 -7.89 -8.44 9.11
C ALA A 16 -6.63 -7.80 8.54
N ASN A 17 -5.91 -8.53 7.67
CA ASN A 17 -4.70 -8.02 7.02
C ASN A 17 -4.99 -6.93 5.99
N MET A 18 -6.08 -7.04 5.22
CA MET A 18 -6.47 -5.98 4.29
C MET A 18 -6.76 -4.67 5.02
N LYS A 19 -7.46 -4.74 6.16
CA LYS A 19 -7.70 -3.61 7.05
C LYS A 19 -6.38 -3.06 7.60
N ALA A 20 -5.45 -3.92 8.02
CA ALA A 20 -4.15 -3.49 8.51
C ALA A 20 -3.29 -2.82 7.41
N VAL A 21 -3.38 -3.26 6.16
CA VAL A 21 -2.56 -2.75 5.05
C VAL A 21 -3.13 -1.48 4.42
N TYR A 22 -4.47 -1.34 4.34
CA TYR A 22 -5.12 -0.23 3.62
C TYR A 22 -6.08 0.61 4.45
N GLY A 23 -6.41 0.20 5.67
CA GLY A 23 -7.30 0.94 6.57
C GLY A 23 -8.78 0.94 6.18
N TRP A 24 -9.22 0.06 5.27
CA TRP A 24 -10.63 -0.08 4.89
C TRP A 24 -11.13 -1.52 5.09
N ASP A 25 -12.44 -1.66 5.34
CA ASP A 25 -13.14 -2.93 5.41
C ASP A 25 -13.72 -3.31 4.04
N VAL A 26 -13.81 -4.61 3.77
CA VAL A 26 -14.48 -5.15 2.57
C VAL A 26 -15.70 -5.92 3.00
N ASP A 27 -16.88 -5.33 2.80
CA ASP A 27 -18.15 -5.96 3.13
C ASP A 27 -18.78 -6.62 1.89
N HIS A 28 -19.33 -7.82 2.08
CA HIS A 28 -20.27 -8.50 1.17
C HIS A 28 -19.97 -8.42 -0.34
N VAL A 29 -18.79 -8.90 -0.74
CA VAL A 29 -18.50 -9.19 -2.15
C VAL A 29 -18.14 -10.67 -2.28
N GLU A 30 -18.81 -11.37 -3.18
CA GLU A 30 -18.56 -12.78 -3.50
C GLU A 30 -17.89 -12.94 -4.86
N GLY A 31 -17.29 -14.10 -5.11
CA GLY A 31 -16.70 -14.48 -6.38
C GLY A 31 -15.17 -14.52 -6.37
N SER A 32 -14.62 -15.08 -7.44
CA SER A 32 -13.20 -15.44 -7.54
C SER A 32 -12.25 -14.27 -7.33
N PHE A 33 -12.61 -13.07 -7.79
CA PHE A 33 -11.79 -11.86 -7.58
C PHE A 33 -11.57 -11.57 -6.09
N VAL A 34 -12.61 -11.73 -5.27
CA VAL A 34 -12.54 -11.53 -3.82
C VAL A 34 -11.74 -12.63 -3.17
N GLU A 35 -11.91 -13.88 -3.57
CA GLU A 35 -11.12 -15.01 -3.04
C GLU A 35 -9.63 -14.85 -3.32
N TYR A 36 -9.24 -14.46 -4.54
CA TYR A 36 -7.84 -14.22 -4.87
C TYR A 36 -7.26 -13.03 -4.11
N THR A 37 -8.06 -11.99 -3.86
CA THR A 37 -7.60 -10.78 -3.20
C THR A 37 -7.57 -10.92 -1.68
N VAL A 38 -8.70 -11.27 -1.07
CA VAL A 38 -8.84 -11.36 0.39
C VAL A 38 -8.17 -12.64 0.90
N ASP A 39 -8.60 -13.80 0.41
CA ASP A 39 -8.21 -15.08 1.02
C ASP A 39 -6.76 -15.41 0.71
N HIS A 40 -6.32 -15.12 -0.53
CA HIS A 40 -4.96 -15.46 -0.93
C HIS A 40 -3.96 -14.33 -0.73
N LEU A 41 -4.16 -13.16 -1.37
CA LEU A 41 -3.19 -12.07 -1.27
C LEU A 41 -3.08 -11.56 0.17
N PHE A 42 -4.17 -11.22 0.85
CA PHE A 42 -4.09 -10.74 2.23
C PHE A 42 -4.00 -11.86 3.28
N GLY A 43 -4.73 -12.96 3.08
CA GLY A 43 -4.75 -14.07 4.04
C GLY A 43 -3.47 -14.89 4.08
N ASN A 44 -2.66 -14.86 3.01
CA ASN A 44 -1.40 -15.61 2.94
C ASN A 44 -0.19 -14.74 2.59
N VAL A 45 -0.21 -13.97 1.49
CA VAL A 45 1.00 -13.28 0.99
C VAL A 45 1.45 -12.15 1.93
N TRP A 46 0.50 -11.32 2.37
CA TRP A 46 0.78 -10.29 3.38
C TRP A 46 0.97 -10.86 4.79
N ASP A 47 0.43 -12.05 5.07
CA ASP A 47 0.49 -12.72 6.37
C ASP A 47 1.76 -13.56 6.61
N GLU A 48 2.64 -13.72 5.62
CA GLU A 48 3.78 -14.66 5.68
C GLU A 48 4.76 -14.41 6.84
N GLY A 49 4.67 -13.27 7.53
CA GLY A 49 5.42 -12.99 8.78
C GLY A 49 6.93 -12.78 8.68
N LYS A 50 7.55 -12.97 7.50
CA LYS A 50 9.01 -12.81 7.33
C LYS A 50 9.47 -11.35 7.15
N LEU A 51 8.65 -10.56 6.48
CA LEU A 51 8.84 -9.10 6.33
C LEU A 51 7.69 -8.40 7.05
N THR A 52 7.95 -7.19 7.52
CA THR A 52 6.94 -6.29 8.06
C THR A 52 6.06 -5.72 6.93
N VAL A 53 4.88 -5.19 7.27
CA VAL A 53 4.02 -4.48 6.32
C VAL A 53 4.76 -3.30 5.70
N LYS A 54 5.48 -2.49 6.50
CA LYS A 54 6.30 -1.37 6.03
C LYS A 54 7.34 -1.81 5.01
N GLU A 55 8.10 -2.89 5.27
CA GLU A 55 9.12 -3.39 4.34
C GLU A 55 8.52 -3.82 3.00
N ARG A 56 7.43 -4.59 3.02
CA ARG A 56 6.73 -5.00 1.79
C ARG A 56 6.19 -3.79 1.03
N ARG A 57 5.65 -2.80 1.75
CA ARG A 57 5.11 -1.58 1.17
C ARG A 57 6.19 -0.77 0.46
N LEU A 58 7.36 -0.61 1.06
CA LEU A 58 8.48 0.11 0.42
C LEU A 58 8.90 -0.54 -0.91
N VAL A 59 8.96 -1.87 -0.94
CA VAL A 59 9.23 -2.62 -2.20
C VAL A 59 8.13 -2.36 -3.22
N LEU A 60 6.87 -2.40 -2.81
CA LEU A 60 5.73 -2.17 -3.70
C LEU A 60 5.71 -0.73 -4.24
N ILE A 61 5.94 0.28 -3.40
CA ILE A 61 6.07 1.70 -3.81
C ILE A 61 7.16 1.84 -4.88
N GLY A 62 8.37 1.32 -4.60
CA GLY A 62 9.48 1.38 -5.55
C GLY A 62 9.15 0.71 -6.89
N MET A 63 8.48 -0.45 -6.85
CA MET A 63 8.04 -1.15 -8.05
C MET A 63 6.98 -0.36 -8.83
N MET A 64 5.97 0.22 -8.16
CA MET A 64 4.92 0.99 -8.83
C MET A 64 5.46 2.26 -9.48
N VAL A 65 6.31 3.00 -8.76
CA VAL A 65 7.00 4.17 -9.32
C VAL A 65 7.89 3.74 -10.50
N GLY A 66 8.70 2.69 -10.33
CA GLY A 66 9.55 2.14 -11.38
C GLY A 66 8.78 1.71 -12.63
N SER A 67 7.56 1.20 -12.47
CA SER A 67 6.67 0.80 -13.56
C SER A 67 5.82 1.95 -14.13
N GLY A 68 5.84 3.15 -13.52
CA GLY A 68 4.99 4.27 -13.92
C GLY A 68 3.50 4.07 -13.59
N LEU A 69 3.19 3.24 -12.58
CA LEU A 69 1.85 3.00 -12.06
C LEU A 69 1.54 3.99 -10.95
N ASP A 70 1.43 5.26 -11.36
CA ASP A 70 1.36 6.42 -10.46
C ASP A 70 0.17 6.33 -9.48
N ASP A 71 -1.01 5.88 -9.93
CA ASP A 71 -2.21 5.72 -9.09
C ASP A 71 -2.00 4.70 -7.96
N VAL A 72 -1.35 3.57 -8.27
CA VAL A 72 -1.10 2.51 -7.29
C VAL A 72 -0.02 2.94 -6.30
N ALA A 73 1.00 3.67 -6.77
CA ALA A 73 2.00 4.28 -5.89
C ALA A 73 1.33 5.26 -4.91
N GLY A 74 0.43 6.12 -5.39
CA GLY A 74 -0.36 7.03 -4.56
C GLY A 74 -1.13 6.33 -3.46
N LEU A 75 -1.83 5.24 -3.78
CA LEU A 75 -2.56 4.42 -2.80
C LEU A 75 -1.66 3.87 -1.70
N GLN A 76 -0.44 3.42 -2.06
CA GLN A 76 0.51 2.92 -1.06
C GLN A 76 1.05 4.03 -0.16
N LEU A 77 1.38 5.18 -0.72
CA LEU A 77 1.92 6.32 0.04
C LEU A 77 0.89 6.84 1.04
N ASP A 78 -0.36 6.97 0.61
CA ASP A 78 -1.47 7.40 1.46
C ASP A 78 -1.71 6.43 2.63
N ALA A 79 -1.74 5.11 2.35
CA ALA A 79 -1.84 4.10 3.39
C ALA A 79 -0.64 4.12 4.35
N ALA A 80 0.58 4.29 3.84
CA ALA A 80 1.80 4.36 4.66
C ALA A 80 1.72 5.51 5.67
N VAL A 81 1.27 6.68 5.23
CA VAL A 81 1.10 7.86 6.08
C VAL A 81 0.00 7.65 7.10
N ARG A 82 -1.19 7.21 6.68
CA ARG A 82 -2.34 7.00 7.59
C ARG A 82 -2.06 5.99 8.69
N LEU A 83 -1.21 4.99 8.41
CA LEU A 83 -0.81 3.97 9.37
C LEU A 83 0.43 4.36 10.20
N GLY A 84 0.96 5.57 10.00
CA GLY A 84 2.16 6.06 10.71
C GLY A 84 3.43 5.31 10.33
N GLU A 85 3.45 4.63 9.17
CA GLU A 85 4.61 3.88 8.71
C GLU A 85 5.69 4.79 8.12
N LEU A 86 5.30 5.90 7.47
CA LEU A 86 6.21 6.87 6.86
C LEU A 86 5.77 8.29 7.23
N ASP A 87 6.73 9.12 7.61
CA ASP A 87 6.54 10.55 7.83
C ASP A 87 6.94 11.40 6.60
N ALA A 88 6.81 12.72 6.70
CA ALA A 88 7.13 13.64 5.62
C ALA A 88 8.60 13.54 5.15
N ASP A 89 9.54 13.30 6.06
CA ASP A 89 10.97 13.22 5.75
C ASP A 89 11.32 11.88 5.09
N ASP A 90 10.70 10.78 5.54
CA ASP A 90 10.75 9.48 4.88
C ASP A 90 10.28 9.59 3.42
N LEU A 91 9.14 10.24 3.17
CA LEU A 91 8.57 10.40 1.83
C LEU A 91 9.50 11.19 0.90
N ARG A 92 10.02 12.32 1.37
CA ARG A 92 10.98 13.13 0.59
C ARG A 92 12.28 12.37 0.32
N THR A 93 12.73 11.56 1.26
CA THR A 93 13.89 10.67 1.08
C THR A 93 13.64 9.66 -0.04
N LEU A 94 12.46 9.05 -0.09
CA LEU A 94 12.08 8.12 -1.16
C LEU A 94 12.07 8.79 -2.54
N VAL A 95 11.59 10.04 -2.65
CA VAL A 95 11.63 10.81 -3.90
C VAL A 95 13.06 10.94 -4.42
N VAL A 96 13.99 11.37 -3.57
CA VAL A 96 15.38 11.57 -3.96
C VAL A 96 16.04 10.24 -4.32
N PHE A 97 15.79 9.19 -3.55
CA PHE A 97 16.31 7.85 -3.84
C PHE A 97 15.80 7.34 -5.20
N LEU A 98 14.50 7.42 -5.46
CA LEU A 98 13.89 6.95 -6.71
C LEU A 98 14.24 7.83 -7.91
N ALA A 99 14.66 9.08 -7.73
CA ALA A 99 15.22 9.88 -8.82
C ALA A 99 16.46 9.22 -9.43
N HIS A 100 17.29 8.56 -8.61
CA HIS A 100 18.51 7.89 -9.05
C HIS A 100 18.24 6.54 -9.71
N TYR A 101 17.24 5.79 -9.23
CA TYR A 101 16.99 4.41 -9.69
C TYR A 101 15.81 4.24 -10.65
N ALA A 102 14.78 5.08 -10.56
CA ALA A 102 13.62 5.10 -11.45
C ALA A 102 13.68 6.25 -12.48
N GLY A 103 14.60 7.20 -12.29
CA GLY A 103 14.84 8.34 -13.18
C GLY A 103 14.05 9.59 -12.80
N TRP A 104 14.66 10.75 -13.08
CA TRP A 104 14.12 12.08 -12.74
C TRP A 104 12.67 12.34 -13.18
N PRO A 105 12.20 11.96 -14.40
CA PRO A 105 10.83 12.24 -14.80
C PRO A 105 9.78 11.55 -13.90
N LYS A 106 10.04 10.32 -13.46
CA LYS A 106 9.14 9.58 -12.57
C LYS A 106 9.21 10.12 -11.15
N ALA A 107 10.41 10.45 -10.68
CA ALA A 107 10.57 11.06 -9.36
C ALA A 107 9.96 12.46 -9.25
N ALA A 108 9.98 13.27 -10.31
CA ALA A 108 9.32 14.59 -10.31
C ALA A 108 7.80 14.49 -10.18
N LYS A 109 7.19 13.49 -10.83
CA LYS A 109 5.76 13.17 -10.63
C LYS A 109 5.49 12.72 -9.20
N LEU A 110 6.28 11.76 -8.71
CA LEU A 110 6.19 11.28 -7.33
C LEU A 110 6.31 12.43 -6.32
N ASN A 111 7.25 13.35 -6.53
CA ASN A 111 7.44 14.52 -5.67
C ASN A 111 6.18 15.37 -5.58
N THR A 112 5.50 15.58 -6.72
CA THR A 112 4.25 16.35 -6.75
C THR A 112 3.17 15.68 -5.89
N GLU A 113 3.05 14.35 -5.97
CA GLU A 113 2.08 13.61 -5.15
C GLU A 113 2.46 13.56 -3.67
N VAL A 114 3.75 13.42 -3.35
CA VAL A 114 4.27 13.46 -1.99
C VAL A 114 4.00 14.80 -1.31
N GLU A 115 4.29 15.92 -1.97
CA GLU A 115 4.05 17.24 -1.37
C GLU A 115 2.55 17.53 -1.19
N LYS A 116 1.69 17.04 -2.10
CA LYS A 116 0.23 17.08 -1.91
C LYS A 116 -0.20 16.27 -0.69
N LEU A 117 0.38 15.09 -0.49
CA LEU A 117 0.06 14.21 0.65
C LEU A 117 0.49 14.87 1.97
N ILE A 118 1.72 15.40 2.03
CA ILE A 118 2.25 16.12 3.20
C ILE A 118 1.37 17.33 3.55
N ALA A 119 0.96 18.11 2.55
CA ALA A 119 0.07 19.26 2.77
C ALA A 119 -1.29 18.88 3.37
N ARG A 120 -1.83 17.70 3.02
CA ARG A 120 -3.06 17.18 3.62
C ARG A 120 -2.85 16.80 5.09
N MET A 121 -1.74 16.13 5.41
CA MET A 121 -1.40 15.76 6.79
C MET A 121 -1.39 16.98 7.72
N SER A 122 -0.73 18.07 7.30
CA SER A 122 -0.67 19.30 8.10
C SER A 122 -2.02 20.01 8.25
N SER A 123 -2.98 19.75 7.35
CA SER A 123 -4.32 20.32 7.43
C SER A 123 -5.24 19.53 8.38
N ASP A 124 -5.01 18.22 8.50
CA ASP A 124 -5.77 17.35 9.40
C ASP A 124 -5.30 17.47 10.86
N ASP A 125 -4.01 17.78 11.10
CA ASP A 125 -3.46 18.09 12.42
C ASP A 125 -4.00 19.42 13.03
N ASP A 126 -4.63 20.27 12.21
CA ASP A 126 -5.24 21.54 12.61
C ASP A 126 -6.75 21.42 12.97
N LEU A 127 -7.33 20.21 12.96
CA LEU A 127 -8.71 19.98 13.39
C LEU A 127 -8.79 19.78 14.92
N PRO A 128 -9.72 20.49 15.62
CA PRO A 128 -9.82 20.50 17.08
C PRO A 128 -10.23 19.18 17.72
#